data_AF-A0A2S6TI08-F1
#
_entry.id   AF-A0A2S6TI08-F1
#
_cell.length_a   1.000
_cell.length_b   1.000
_cell.length_c   1.000
_cell.angle_alpha   90.00
_cell.angle_beta   90.00
_cell.angle_gamma   90.00
#
_symmetry.space_group_name_H-M   'P 1'
#
loop_
_entity.id
_entity.type
_entity.pdbx_description
1 polymer ?
#
loop_
_entity_poly.entity_id
_entity_poly.type
_entity_poly.pdbx_seq_one_letter_code
_entity_poly.pdbx_strand_id
1 'polypeptide(L)'
;MMGMENLAFTVSVWVLPVLIAVTFHEAAHGWVAWRLGDDTAYRLGRVTFNPLSHIDLFGTILLPALMLFASGGRMMFGFAKPVPVNFAGLGHPRRDMVLVALAGPGSNLLLAVISAALIHLLPMLSG
;
A
#
# COMPACT_ATOMS: atom_id res chain seq x y z
N MET A 1 5.21 8.49 -30.22
CA MET A 1 5.11 9.33 -29.01
C MET A 1 3.79 8.98 -28.34
N MET A 2 3.77 8.59 -27.05
CA MET A 2 2.50 8.45 -26.33
C MET A 2 1.84 9.84 -26.26
N GLY A 3 0.60 9.96 -26.75
CA GLY A 3 -0.22 11.16 -26.54
C GLY A 3 -0.46 11.41 -25.05
N MET A 4 -0.73 12.67 -24.69
CA MET A 4 -0.95 13.08 -23.30
C MET A 4 -2.13 12.32 -22.68
N GLU A 5 -3.17 12.03 -23.47
CA GLU A 5 -4.30 11.18 -23.06
C GLU A 5 -3.87 9.76 -22.67
N ASN A 6 -2.96 9.15 -23.44
CA ASN A 6 -2.46 7.81 -23.16
C ASN A 6 -1.58 7.79 -21.91
N LEU A 7 -0.81 8.87 -21.67
CA LEU A 7 -0.02 9.01 -20.46
C LEU A 7 -0.93 9.14 -19.23
N ALA A 8 -1.90 10.06 -19.26
CA ALA A 8 -2.83 10.27 -18.15
C ALA A 8 -3.59 8.98 -17.81
N PHE A 9 -4.13 8.31 -18.82
CA PHE A 9 -4.81 7.02 -18.65
C PHE A 9 -3.88 5.96 -18.03
N THR A 10 -2.66 5.82 -18.56
CA THR A 10 -1.68 4.85 -18.05
C THR A 10 -1.32 5.14 -16.60
N VAL A 11 -1.05 6.40 -16.26
CA VAL A 11 -0.74 6.80 -14.88
C VAL A 11 -1.92 6.51 -13.96
N SER A 12 -3.15 6.82 -14.36
CA SER A 12 -4.34 6.54 -13.55
C SER A 12 -4.54 5.04 -13.30
N VAL A 13 -4.31 4.18 -14.29
CA VAL A 13 -4.51 2.73 -14.16
C VAL A 13 -3.41 2.06 -13.33
N TRP A 14 -2.20 2.59 -13.33
CA TRP A 14 -1.07 2.00 -12.59
C TRP A 14 -0.82 2.64 -11.23
N VAL A 15 -0.70 3.96 -11.19
CA VAL A 15 -0.21 4.68 -10.00
C VAL A 15 -1.29 4.74 -8.91
N LEU A 16 -2.54 5.05 -9.27
CA LEU A 16 -3.61 5.19 -8.28
C LEU A 16 -3.88 3.88 -7.54
N PRO A 17 -4.07 2.72 -8.23
CA PRO A 17 -4.32 1.46 -7.52
C PRO A 17 -3.13 1.04 -6.64
N VAL A 18 -1.90 1.24 -7.10
CA VAL A 18 -0.70 0.91 -6.32
C VAL A 18 -0.61 1.78 -5.07
N LEU A 19 -0.82 3.09 -5.19
CA LEU A 19 -0.82 3.99 -4.03
C LEU A 19 -1.89 3.62 -3.01
N ILE A 20 -3.10 3.31 -3.47
CA ILE A 20 -4.20 2.85 -2.60
C ILE A 20 -3.83 1.53 -1.93
N ALA A 21 -3.38 0.53 -2.69
CA ALA A 21 -3.02 -0.77 -2.17
C ALA A 21 -1.93 -0.68 -1.09
N VAL A 22 -0.82 0.01 -1.38
CA VAL A 22 0.29 0.18 -0.41
C VAL A 22 -0.17 0.95 0.83
N THR A 23 -0.98 1.99 0.67
CA THR A 23 -1.49 2.77 1.81
C THR A 23 -2.37 1.93 2.73
N PHE A 24 -3.29 1.14 2.15
CA PHE A 24 -4.14 0.23 2.92
C PHE A 24 -3.35 -0.94 3.52
N HIS A 25 -2.29 -1.41 2.83
CA HIS A 25 -1.39 -2.46 3.31
C HIS A 25 -0.69 -2.03 4.62
N GLU A 26 -0.02 -0.88 4.57
CA GLU A 26 0.72 -0.33 5.70
C GLU A 26 -0.22 0.11 6.84
N ALA A 27 -1.34 0.76 6.50
CA ALA A 27 -2.35 1.14 7.49
C ALA A 27 -2.94 -0.09 8.20
N ALA A 28 -3.13 -1.20 7.49
CA ALA A 28 -3.63 -2.44 8.09
C ALA A 28 -2.63 -3.06 9.07
N HIS A 29 -1.33 -3.08 8.75
CA HIS A 29 -0.29 -3.50 9.70
C HIS A 29 -0.35 -2.69 11.00
N GLY A 30 -0.37 -1.36 10.89
CA GLY A 30 -0.43 -0.48 12.05
C GLY A 30 -1.73 -0.61 12.85
N TRP A 31 -2.86 -0.78 12.16
CA TRP A 31 -4.16 -0.94 12.80
C TRP A 31 -4.25 -2.27 13.58
N VAL A 32 -3.81 -3.37 12.99
CA VAL A 32 -3.79 -4.69 13.68
C VAL A 32 -2.80 -4.68 14.84
N ALA A 33 -1.62 -4.09 14.68
CA ALA A 33 -0.65 -3.95 15.77
C ALA A 33 -1.25 -3.19 16.97
N TRP A 34 -1.92 -2.07 16.70
CA TRP A 34 -2.62 -1.29 17.73
C TRP A 34 -3.72 -2.07 18.43
N ARG A 35 -4.53 -2.83 17.67
CA ARG A 35 -5.57 -3.70 18.25
C ARG A 35 -5.00 -4.84 19.11
N LEU A 36 -3.77 -5.27 18.86
CA LEU A 36 -3.11 -6.36 19.57
C LEU A 36 -2.21 -5.89 20.74
N GLY A 37 -2.18 -4.57 21.00
CA GLY A 37 -1.52 -3.97 22.16
C GLY A 37 -0.37 -3.02 21.84
N ASP A 38 0.12 -2.99 20.61
CA ASP A 38 1.21 -2.12 20.19
C ASP A 38 0.71 -0.77 19.63
N ASP A 39 0.73 0.27 20.46
CA ASP A 39 0.32 1.62 20.07
C ASP A 39 1.40 2.46 19.36
N THR A 40 2.57 1.88 19.06
CA THR A 40 3.73 2.62 18.48
C THR A 40 3.36 3.32 17.18
N ALA A 41 2.80 2.58 16.21
CA ALA A 41 2.36 3.12 14.92
C ALA A 41 1.26 4.18 15.07
N TYR A 42 0.33 3.94 15.99
CA TYR A 42 -0.81 4.83 16.25
C TYR A 42 -0.34 6.17 16.82
N ARG A 43 0.54 6.14 17.82
CA ARG A 43 1.13 7.33 18.45
C ARG A 43 1.99 8.16 17.48
N LEU A 44 2.59 7.51 16.49
CA LEU A 44 3.34 8.17 15.42
C LEU A 44 2.44 8.72 14.29
N GLY A 45 1.12 8.61 14.42
CA GLY A 45 0.16 9.05 13.40
C GLY A 45 0.27 8.25 12.09
N ARG A 46 0.81 7.01 12.15
CA ARG A 46 1.03 6.15 10.98
C ARG A 46 -0.14 5.21 10.67
N VAL A 47 -1.13 5.12 11.55
CA VAL A 47 -2.39 4.41 11.26
C VAL A 47 -3.32 5.36 10.52
N THR A 48 -3.06 5.56 9.23
CA THR A 48 -3.76 6.55 8.41
C THR A 48 -3.90 6.09 6.97
N PHE A 49 -5.00 6.49 6.32
CA PHE A 49 -5.22 6.32 4.89
C PHE A 49 -4.61 7.43 4.04
N ASN A 50 -3.79 8.31 4.65
CA ASN A 50 -3.04 9.30 3.91
C ASN A 50 -1.81 8.65 3.24
N PRO A 51 -1.75 8.55 1.89
CA PRO A 51 -0.62 7.92 1.19
C PRO A 51 0.70 8.64 1.45
N LEU A 52 0.65 9.96 1.70
CA LEU A 52 1.85 10.77 1.98
C LEU A 52 2.58 10.32 3.25
N SER A 53 1.86 9.73 4.22
CA SER A 53 2.44 9.24 5.48
C SER A 53 3.29 7.98 5.30
N HIS A 54 3.10 7.28 4.18
CA HIS A 54 3.74 6.00 3.83
C HIS A 54 4.74 6.13 2.67
N ILE A 55 4.89 7.32 2.10
CA ILE A 55 5.88 7.56 1.04
C ILE A 55 7.26 7.77 1.66
N ASP A 56 8.26 7.08 1.10
CA ASP A 56 9.66 7.37 1.36
C ASP A 56 10.26 8.12 0.16
N LEU A 57 10.83 9.31 0.38
CA LEU A 57 11.35 10.14 -0.71
C LEU A 57 12.46 9.43 -1.50
N PHE A 58 13.27 8.61 -0.82
CA PHE A 58 14.30 7.84 -1.47
C PHE A 58 13.72 6.59 -2.13
N GLY A 59 13.03 5.76 -1.35
CA GLY A 59 12.54 4.45 -1.77
C GLY A 59 11.40 4.50 -2.78
N THR A 60 10.51 5.49 -2.71
CA THR A 60 9.30 5.58 -3.55
C THR A 60 9.48 6.52 -4.74
N ILE A 61 10.44 7.45 -4.72
CA ILE A 61 10.62 8.46 -5.78
C ILE A 61 12.02 8.35 -6.40
N LEU A 62 13.08 8.55 -5.61
CA LEU A 62 14.43 8.67 -6.15
C LEU A 62 14.97 7.37 -6.74
N LEU A 63 14.80 6.25 -6.02
CA LEU A 63 15.26 4.93 -6.45
C LEU A 63 14.54 4.46 -7.74
N PRO A 64 13.20 4.50 -7.82
CA PRO A 64 12.47 4.25 -9.07
C PRO A 64 12.95 5.10 -10.25
N ALA A 65 13.12 6.42 -10.04
CA ALA A 65 13.54 7.33 -11.09
C ALA A 65 14.95 7.02 -11.61
N LEU A 66 15.89 6.74 -10.70
CA LEU A 66 17.27 6.40 -11.05
C LEU A 66 17.33 5.04 -11.76
N MET A 67 16.54 4.05 -11.33
CA MET A 67 16.47 2.76 -11.99
C MET A 67 15.85 2.84 -13.39
N LEU A 68 14.78 3.63 -13.56
CA LEU A 68 14.21 3.87 -14.87
C LEU A 68 15.21 4.58 -15.79
N PHE A 69 15.94 5.57 -15.29
CA PHE A 69 16.98 6.25 -16.06
C PHE A 69 18.12 5.30 -16.44
N ALA A 70 18.66 4.55 -15.48
CA ALA A 70 19.80 3.65 -15.70
C ALA A 70 19.46 2.42 -16.54
N SER A 71 18.23 1.91 -16.46
CA SER A 71 17.77 0.73 -17.22
C SER A 71 17.18 1.06 -18.60
N GLY A 72 17.11 2.34 -18.97
CA GLY A 72 16.44 2.78 -20.20
C GLY A 72 14.92 2.53 -20.16
N GLY A 73 14.31 2.62 -18.98
CA GLY A 73 12.87 2.51 -18.76
C GLY A 73 12.34 1.09 -18.57
N ARG A 74 13.20 0.10 -18.37
CA ARG A 74 12.81 -1.33 -18.32
C ARG A 74 12.55 -1.86 -16.92
N MET A 75 13.18 -1.26 -15.92
CA MET A 75 13.15 -1.78 -14.55
C MET A 75 12.96 -0.65 -13.55
N MET A 76 12.05 -0.88 -12.60
CA MET A 76 11.73 0.05 -11.54
C MET A 76 11.46 -0.74 -10.26
N PHE A 77 12.25 -0.48 -9.22
CA PHE A 77 12.00 -0.98 -7.88
C PHE A 77 11.87 0.19 -6.92
N GLY A 78 11.00 0.02 -5.94
CA GLY A 78 10.80 0.98 -4.87
C GLY A 78 10.21 0.31 -3.65
N PHE A 79 10.34 0.98 -2.51
CA PHE A 79 9.73 0.56 -1.25
C PHE A 79 9.02 1.76 -0.59
N ALA A 80 7.97 1.44 0.15
CA ALA A 80 7.25 2.40 0.97
C ALA A 80 7.98 2.58 2.31
N LYS A 81 7.64 3.65 3.03
CA LYS A 81 8.09 3.84 4.40
C LYS A 81 7.31 2.89 5.33
N PRO A 82 7.94 1.86 5.89
CA PRO A 82 7.22 0.84 6.64
C PRO A 82 6.67 1.39 7.96
N VAL A 83 5.53 0.85 8.38
CA VAL A 83 4.93 1.16 9.68
C VAL A 83 5.68 0.41 10.79
N PRO A 84 6.16 1.11 11.85
CA PRO A 84 6.90 0.46 12.92
C PRO A 84 5.97 -0.41 13.77
N VAL A 85 6.43 -1.62 14.10
CA VAL A 85 5.74 -2.56 14.99
C VAL A 85 6.67 -2.93 16.14
N ASN A 86 6.25 -2.67 17.37
CA ASN A 86 6.95 -3.08 18.58
C ASN A 86 6.41 -4.42 19.08
N PHE A 87 7.13 -5.49 18.75
CA PHE A 87 6.75 -6.86 19.14
C PHE A 87 6.66 -7.09 20.66
N ALA A 88 7.40 -6.29 21.46
CA ALA A 88 7.36 -6.39 22.92
C ALA A 88 6.07 -5.80 23.52
N GLY A 89 5.35 -4.96 22.77
CA GLY A 89 4.06 -4.40 23.17
C GLY A 89 2.86 -5.29 22.85
N LEU A 90 3.06 -6.39 22.11
CA LEU A 90 1.99 -7.31 21.73
C LEU A 90 1.61 -8.23 22.89
N GLY A 91 0.31 -8.50 23.06
CA GLY A 91 -0.17 -9.38 24.13
C GLY A 91 0.32 -10.83 24.01
N HIS A 92 0.35 -11.39 22.80
CA HIS A 92 0.83 -12.74 22.50
C HIS A 92 1.83 -12.71 21.32
N PRO A 93 3.11 -12.36 21.55
CA PRO A 93 4.04 -11.96 20.49
C PRO A 93 4.14 -12.91 19.29
N ARG A 94 4.14 -14.23 19.51
CA ARG A 94 4.24 -15.21 18.41
C ARG A 94 3.01 -15.23 17.50
N ARG A 95 1.82 -15.25 18.07
CA ARG A 95 0.55 -15.28 17.32
C ARG A 95 0.29 -13.91 16.70
N ASP A 96 0.46 -12.88 17.50
CA ASP A 96 0.10 -11.53 17.13
C ASP A 96 1.02 -10.99 16.02
N MET A 97 2.30 -11.37 16.01
CA MET A 97 3.20 -11.11 14.88
C MET A 97 2.69 -11.72 13.57
N VAL A 98 2.15 -12.94 13.59
CA VAL A 98 1.58 -13.57 12.39
C VAL A 98 0.33 -12.81 11.94
N LEU A 99 -0.54 -12.41 12.88
CA LEU A 99 -1.73 -11.63 12.56
C LEU A 99 -1.38 -10.26 11.97
N VAL A 100 -0.39 -9.56 12.55
CA VAL A 100 0.11 -8.30 11.99
C VAL A 100 0.69 -8.53 10.61
N ALA A 101 1.54 -9.54 10.40
CA ALA A 101 2.15 -9.83 9.11
C ALA A 101 1.12 -10.17 8.02
N LEU A 102 0.01 -10.82 8.38
CA LEU A 102 -1.08 -11.13 7.45
C LEU A 102 -2.02 -9.94 7.20
N ALA A 103 -2.01 -8.91 8.05
CA ALA A 103 -2.92 -7.78 7.94
C ALA A 103 -2.77 -7.02 6.60
N GLY A 104 -1.53 -6.71 6.20
CA GLY A 104 -1.24 -6.03 4.94
C GLY A 104 -1.64 -6.86 3.71
N PRO A 105 -1.17 -8.11 3.56
CA PRO A 105 -1.60 -8.98 2.46
C PRO A 105 -3.12 -9.21 2.45
N GLY A 106 -3.73 -9.36 3.62
CA GLY A 106 -5.16 -9.52 3.79
C GLY A 106 -5.96 -8.30 3.32
N SER A 107 -5.48 -7.07 3.58
CA SER A 107 -6.14 -5.86 3.09
C SER A 107 -6.05 -5.73 1.57
N ASN A 108 -4.90 -6.10 0.96
CA ASN A 108 -4.76 -6.14 -0.49
C ASN A 108 -5.67 -7.19 -1.13
N LEU A 109 -5.81 -8.37 -0.53
CA LEU A 109 -6.72 -9.40 -1.02
C LEU A 109 -8.18 -8.92 -0.96
N LEU A 110 -8.57 -8.26 0.14
CA LEU A 110 -9.89 -7.64 0.26
C LEU A 110 -10.12 -6.57 -0.81
N LEU A 111 -9.13 -5.69 -1.04
CA LEU A 111 -9.19 -4.70 -2.11
C LEU A 111 -9.33 -5.34 -3.49
N ALA A 112 -8.64 -6.45 -3.76
CA ALA A 112 -8.74 -7.18 -5.01
C ALA A 112 -10.15 -7.76 -5.21
N VAL A 113 -10.73 -8.37 -4.18
CA VAL A 113 -12.11 -8.91 -4.22
C VAL A 113 -13.13 -7.79 -4.44
N ILE A 114 -13.02 -6.69 -3.69
CA ILE A 114 -13.90 -5.51 -3.86
C ILE A 114 -13.78 -4.96 -5.28
N SER A 115 -12.56 -4.79 -5.80
CA SER A 115 -12.33 -4.29 -7.15
C SER A 115 -12.92 -5.23 -8.21
N ALA A 116 -12.72 -6.53 -8.08
CA ALA A 116 -13.28 -7.53 -8.99
C ALA A 116 -14.82 -7.51 -8.99
N ALA A 117 -15.43 -7.39 -7.80
CA ALA A 117 -16.88 -7.27 -7.65
C ALA A 117 -17.39 -5.97 -8.29
N LEU A 118 -16.74 -4.83 -8.05
CA LEU A 118 -17.13 -3.56 -8.66
C LEU A 118 -17.05 -3.61 -10.19
N ILE A 119 -15.97 -4.17 -10.75
CA ILE A 119 -15.80 -4.30 -12.21
C ILE A 119 -16.92 -5.13 -12.83
N HIS A 120 -17.41 -6.17 -12.15
CA HIS A 120 -18.48 -7.03 -12.67
C HIS A 120 -19.88 -6.46 -12.44
N LEU A 121 -20.13 -5.85 -11.29
CA LEU A 121 -21.46 -5.39 -10.89
C LEU A 121 -21.85 -4.04 -11.48
N LEU A 122 -20.90 -3.10 -11.65
CA LEU A 122 -21.21 -1.77 -12.19
C LEU A 122 -21.87 -1.84 -13.58
N PRO A 123 -21.34 -2.63 -14.54
CA PRO A 123 -21.94 -2.74 -15.87
C PRO A 123 -23.36 -3.33 -15.83
N MET A 124 -23.64 -4.21 -14.86
CA MET A 124 -24.96 -4.82 -14.69
C MET A 124 -26.01 -3.83 -14.17
N LEU A 125 -25.59 -2.78 -13.44
CA LEU A 125 -26.48 -1.72 -12.95
C LEU A 125 -26.73 -0.62 -13.99
N SER A 126 -25.89 -0.54 -15.01
CA SER A 126 -26.01 0.43 -16.12
C SER A 126 -26.81 -0.07 -17.32
N GLY A 127 -27.34 -1.29 -17.27
CA GLY A 127 -28.28 -1.85 -18.26
C GLY A 127 -29.72 -1.73 -17.77
#